data_AF-A0A2T8KLJ8-F1
#
_entry.id   AF-A0A2T8KLJ8-F1
#
_cell.length_a   1.000
_cell.length_b   1.000
_cell.length_c   1.000
_cell.angle_alpha   90.00
_cell.angle_beta   90.00
_cell.angle_gamma   90.00
#
_symmetry.space_group_name_H-M   'P 1'
#
loop_
_entity.id
_entity.type
_entity.pdbx_description
1 polymer ?
#
loop_
_entity_poly.entity_id
_entity_poly.type
_entity_poly.pdbx_seq_one_letter_code
_entity_poly.pdbx_strand_id
1 'polypeptide(L)'
;MEGRKVYLAAATLRPETMYGQTNCWALPDGIYDAFEINDTDVFILTARAALNLAYQHLSRVPEKPTCLCELSGYDLIGLALKSPLAFSETLYALPMLTVLTDKGTGIVTSVPSDSPDDFMALQDLVTKPALRVKYGVKDEWVLPYKVVPINLHS
;
A
#
# COMPACT_ATOMS: atom_id res chain seq x y z
N MET A 1 -5.72 -2.20 18.84
CA MET A 1 -4.99 -0.97 18.44
C MET A 1 -5.80 0.29 18.77
N GLU A 2 -6.64 0.27 19.81
CA GLU A 2 -7.51 1.42 20.13
C GLU A 2 -6.69 2.68 20.44
N GLY A 3 -7.09 3.81 19.86
CA GLY A 3 -6.45 5.10 20.07
C GLY A 3 -5.18 5.36 19.24
N ARG A 4 -4.69 4.40 18.45
CA ARG A 4 -3.50 4.56 17.61
C ARG A 4 -3.83 4.76 16.14
N LYS A 5 -3.00 5.53 15.44
CA LYS A 5 -3.07 5.71 13.99
C LYS A 5 -2.26 4.61 13.31
N VAL A 6 -2.86 3.96 12.32
CA VAL A 6 -2.24 2.85 11.58
C VAL A 6 -1.99 3.30 10.15
N TYR A 7 -0.77 3.08 9.67
CA TYR A 7 -0.33 3.52 8.35
C TYR A 7 0.22 2.34 7.54
N LEU A 8 -0.25 2.18 6.31
CA LEU A 8 0.44 1.36 5.31
C LEU A 8 1.59 2.19 4.74
N ALA A 9 2.82 1.93 5.19
CA ALA A 9 3.96 2.74 4.77
C ALA A 9 4.43 2.29 3.39
N ALA A 10 3.99 2.97 2.34
CA ALA A 10 4.38 2.67 0.97
C ALA A 10 5.66 3.43 0.57
N ALA A 11 6.61 2.73 -0.07
CA ALA A 11 7.80 3.37 -0.64
C ALA A 11 7.51 3.89 -2.05
N THR A 12 7.98 5.11 -2.36
CA THR A 12 7.95 5.67 -3.72
C THR A 12 9.28 6.38 -4.01
N LEU A 13 9.70 6.35 -5.27
CA LEU A 13 10.82 7.14 -5.79
C LEU A 13 10.37 8.41 -6.54
N ARG A 14 9.05 8.59 -6.70
CA ARG A 14 8.43 9.66 -7.50
C ARG A 14 7.35 10.36 -6.69
N PRO A 15 7.70 11.19 -5.70
CA PRO A 15 6.70 11.86 -4.85
C PRO A 15 5.79 12.80 -5.64
N GLU A 16 6.24 13.33 -6.78
CA GLU A 16 5.48 14.20 -7.66
C GLU A 16 4.24 13.53 -8.27
N THR A 17 4.23 12.20 -8.38
CA THR A 17 3.11 11.47 -8.99
C THR A 17 2.01 11.07 -8.00
N MET A 18 2.18 11.37 -6.71
CA MET A 18 1.27 10.90 -5.65
C MET A 18 -0.15 11.45 -5.75
N TYR A 19 -0.37 12.55 -6.49
CA TYR A 19 -1.70 13.08 -6.78
C TYR A 19 -2.56 12.13 -7.62
N GLY A 20 -1.93 11.36 -8.51
CA GLY A 20 -2.59 10.39 -9.38
C GLY A 20 -2.81 9.02 -8.75
N GLN A 21 -2.66 8.91 -7.42
CA GLN A 21 -2.85 7.64 -6.73
C GLN A 21 -4.29 7.13 -6.83
N THR A 22 -4.43 5.86 -7.23
CA THR A 22 -5.75 5.20 -7.37
C THR A 22 -5.96 4.08 -6.36
N ASN A 23 -4.87 3.43 -5.93
CA ASN A 23 -4.87 2.36 -4.94
C ASN A 23 -3.45 2.20 -4.35
N CYS A 24 -3.26 1.23 -3.46
CA CYS A 24 -1.92 0.68 -3.18
C CYS A 24 -1.88 -0.82 -3.47
N TRP A 25 -0.69 -1.37 -3.59
CA TRP A 25 -0.44 -2.76 -3.89
C TRP A 25 0.18 -3.48 -2.71
N ALA A 26 -0.31 -4.69 -2.44
CA ALA A 26 0.30 -5.65 -1.52
C ALA A 26 0.43 -7.02 -2.24
N LEU A 27 1.47 -7.77 -1.87
CA LEU A 27 1.62 -9.15 -2.32
C LEU A 27 0.70 -10.03 -1.47
N PRO A 28 -0.29 -10.76 -2.02
CA PRO A 28 -1.25 -11.51 -1.21
C PRO A 28 -0.62 -12.52 -0.26
N ASP A 29 0.38 -13.26 -0.75
CA ASP A 29 1.11 -14.28 0.03
C ASP A 29 2.34 -13.67 0.76
N GLY A 30 2.46 -12.34 0.76
CA GLY A 30 3.53 -11.63 1.47
C GLY A 30 3.30 -11.64 2.99
N ILE A 31 4.39 -11.59 3.74
CA ILE A 31 4.38 -11.47 5.20
C ILE A 31 4.66 -10.01 5.56
N TYR A 32 3.77 -9.43 6.35
CA TYR A 32 3.82 -8.07 6.85
C TYR A 32 3.65 -8.08 8.36
N ASP A 33 4.03 -7.00 9.02
CA ASP A 33 3.87 -6.87 10.46
C ASP A 33 3.45 -5.43 10.81
N ALA A 34 2.73 -5.29 11.92
CA ALA A 34 2.42 -4.00 12.51
C ALA A 34 3.49 -3.62 13.54
N PHE A 35 4.26 -2.56 13.28
CA PHE A 35 5.35 -2.10 14.14
C PHE A 35 5.01 -0.80 14.88
N GLU A 36 5.33 -0.72 16.17
CA GLU A 36 5.28 0.54 16.91
C GLU A 36 6.38 1.50 16.46
N ILE A 37 5.98 2.68 15.98
CA ILE A 37 6.91 3.76 15.64
C ILE A 37 7.09 4.69 16.83
N ASN A 38 6.00 5.05 17.49
CA ASN A 38 5.95 5.85 18.70
C ASN A 38 4.70 5.46 19.51
N ASP A 39 4.33 6.25 20.52
CA ASP A 39 3.17 5.92 21.38
C ASP A 39 1.82 5.99 20.63
N THR A 40 1.73 6.75 19.53
CA THR A 40 0.50 6.99 18.77
C THR A 40 0.44 6.29 17.42
N ASP A 41 1.58 6.01 16.79
CA ASP A 41 1.65 5.60 15.39
C ASP A 41 2.18 4.17 15.24
N VAL A 42 1.50 3.41 14.38
CA VAL A 42 1.83 2.04 13.99
C VAL A 42 1.99 1.99 12.48
N PHE A 43 3.09 1.41 12.01
CA PHE A 43 3.30 1.19 10.58
C PHE A 43 3.14 -0.29 10.23
N ILE A 44 2.44 -0.56 9.13
CA ILE A 44 2.38 -1.88 8.49
C ILE A 44 3.37 -1.88 7.33
N LEU A 45 4.33 -2.80 7.37
CA LEU A 45 5.40 -3.00 6.39
C LEU A 45 6.15 -4.31 6.66
N THR A 46 7.09 -4.70 5.81
CA THR A 46 7.88 -5.93 6.00
C THR A 46 8.91 -5.79 7.13
N ALA A 47 9.21 -6.88 7.84
CA ALA A 47 10.20 -6.87 8.93
C ALA A 47 11.57 -6.29 8.52
N ARG A 48 12.03 -6.56 7.29
CA ARG A 48 13.26 -5.99 6.74
C ARG A 48 13.20 -4.46 6.69
N ALA A 49 12.09 -3.90 6.22
CA ALA A 49 11.91 -2.46 6.13
C ALA A 49 11.83 -1.83 7.53
N ALA A 50 11.21 -2.51 8.50
CA ALA A 50 11.13 -2.04 9.88
C ALA A 50 12.51 -1.93 10.51
N LEU A 51 13.36 -2.93 10.28
CA LEU A 51 14.75 -2.90 10.76
C LEU A 51 15.53 -1.72 10.17
N ASN A 52 15.40 -1.48 8.86
CA ASN A 52 16.03 -0.33 8.21
C ASN A 52 15.54 1.01 8.78
N LEU A 53 14.25 1.12 9.12
CA LEU A 53 13.67 2.31 9.75
C LEU A 53 14.16 2.48 11.20
N ALA A 54 14.31 1.38 11.94
CA ALA A 54 14.81 1.43 13.32
C ALA A 54 16.24 1.96 13.40
N TYR A 55 17.09 1.64 12.43
CA TYR A 55 18.43 2.23 12.28
C TYR A 55 18.42 3.71 11.86
N GLN A 56 17.28 4.21 11.36
CA GLN A 56 17.05 5.63 11.05
C GLN A 56 16.28 6.36 12.17
N HIS A 57 16.22 5.78 13.37
CA HIS A 57 15.50 6.32 14.53
C HIS A 57 13.98 6.42 14.33
N LEU A 58 13.42 5.61 13.42
CA LEU A 58 11.98 5.48 13.17
C LEU A 58 11.44 4.19 13.78
N SER A 59 11.69 4.01 15.07
CA SER A 59 11.15 2.93 15.89
C SER A 59 11.04 3.39 17.34
N ARG A 60 10.09 2.82 18.09
CA ARG A 60 9.91 3.15 19.50
C ARG A 60 11.17 2.90 20.34
N VAL A 61 11.84 1.79 20.06
CA VAL A 61 13.12 1.42 20.67
C VAL A 61 14.21 1.60 19.61
N PRO A 62 15.28 2.37 19.86
CA PRO A 62 16.36 2.57 18.90
C PRO A 62 16.90 1.23 18.38
N GLU A 63 17.07 1.13 17.05
CA GLU A 63 17.66 -0.03 16.35
C GLU A 63 16.90 -1.36 16.53
N LYS A 64 15.72 -1.34 17.17
CA LYS A 64 14.91 -2.53 17.44
C LYS A 64 13.43 -2.28 17.08
N PRO A 65 12.96 -2.84 15.95
CA PRO A 65 11.53 -2.86 15.63
C PRO A 65 10.73 -3.56 16.72
N THR A 66 9.58 -2.99 17.08
CA THR A 66 8.67 -3.58 18.07
C THR A 66 7.41 -4.05 17.34
N CYS A 67 7.36 -5.36 17.03
CA CYS A 67 6.20 -5.97 16.36
C CYS A 67 5.05 -6.15 17.35
N LEU A 68 3.84 -5.75 16.93
CA LEU A 68 2.59 -5.93 17.65
C LEU A 68 1.86 -7.20 17.20
N CYS A 69 1.85 -7.46 15.89
CA CYS A 69 1.27 -8.65 15.28
C CYS A 69 1.79 -8.85 13.85
N GLU A 70 1.81 -10.11 13.43
CA GLU A 70 2.06 -10.53 12.05
C GLU A 70 0.75 -10.50 11.25
N LEU A 71 0.84 -10.17 9.98
CA LEU A 71 -0.26 -10.04 9.03
C LEU A 71 0.14 -10.68 7.70
N SER A 72 -0.78 -11.38 7.06
CA SER A 72 -0.60 -11.75 5.66
C SER A 72 -0.94 -10.57 4.76
N GLY A 73 -0.40 -10.54 3.55
CA GLY A 73 -0.81 -9.55 2.55
C GLY A 73 -2.28 -9.67 2.18
N TYR A 74 -2.87 -10.87 2.31
CA TYR A 74 -4.29 -11.10 2.13
C TYR A 74 -5.13 -10.32 3.14
N ASP A 75 -4.66 -10.19 4.40
CA ASP A 75 -5.33 -9.39 5.44
C ASP A 75 -5.35 -7.90 5.10
N LEU A 76 -4.43 -7.43 4.23
CA LEU A 76 -4.35 -6.04 3.80
C LEU A 76 -5.32 -5.73 2.65
N ILE A 77 -5.70 -6.71 1.85
CA ILE A 77 -6.52 -6.49 0.65
C ILE A 77 -7.90 -5.98 1.06
N GLY A 78 -8.34 -4.88 0.43
CA GLY A 78 -9.63 -4.26 0.68
C GLY A 78 -9.66 -3.27 1.84
N LEU A 79 -8.53 -3.06 2.54
CA LEU A 79 -8.44 -1.98 3.52
C LEU A 79 -8.68 -0.63 2.84
N ALA A 80 -9.59 0.16 3.41
CA ALA A 80 -9.84 1.54 3.00
C ALA A 80 -8.73 2.44 3.54
N LEU A 81 -8.15 3.25 2.66
CA LEU A 81 -6.98 4.07 2.91
C LEU A 81 -7.27 5.52 2.58
N LYS A 82 -6.66 6.41 3.35
CA LYS A 82 -6.60 7.84 3.04
C LYS A 82 -5.18 8.20 2.64
N SER A 83 -5.00 8.69 1.42
CA SER A 83 -3.73 9.27 0.99
C SER A 83 -3.71 10.78 1.26
N PRO A 84 -2.57 11.36 1.70
CA PRO A 84 -2.47 12.80 1.95
C PRO A 84 -2.62 13.67 0.70
N LEU A 85 -2.32 13.13 -0.48
CA LEU A 85 -2.21 13.90 -1.74
C LEU A 85 -3.15 13.43 -2.85
N ALA A 86 -3.78 12.25 -2.71
CA ALA A 86 -4.68 11.74 -3.73
C ALA A 86 -5.96 12.57 -3.85
N PHE A 87 -6.49 12.69 -5.06
CA PHE A 87 -7.79 13.34 -5.30
C PHE A 87 -8.98 12.51 -4.76
N SER A 88 -8.84 11.19 -4.73
CA SER A 88 -9.89 10.31 -4.20
C SER A 88 -9.88 10.32 -2.68
N GLU A 89 -11.05 10.51 -2.07
CA GLU A 89 -11.19 10.53 -0.60
C GLU A 89 -10.81 9.20 0.05
N THR A 90 -11.11 8.09 -0.64
CA THR A 90 -10.81 6.73 -0.19
C THR A 90 -10.14 5.95 -1.31
N LEU A 91 -9.01 5.34 -0.99
CA LEU A 91 -8.29 4.38 -1.81
C LEU A 91 -8.43 2.98 -1.19
N TYR A 92 -8.09 1.94 -1.93
CA TYR A 92 -8.07 0.58 -1.39
C TYR A 92 -6.72 -0.08 -1.59
N ALA A 93 -6.35 -0.99 -0.69
CA ALA A 93 -5.26 -1.92 -0.91
C ALA A 93 -5.72 -3.06 -1.84
N LEU A 94 -4.98 -3.30 -2.92
CA LEU A 94 -5.30 -4.28 -3.95
C LEU A 94 -4.14 -5.29 -4.13
N PRO A 95 -4.43 -6.49 -4.65
CA PRO A 95 -3.41 -7.51 -4.87
C PRO A 95 -2.55 -7.22 -6.10
N MET A 96 -1.23 -7.39 -5.97
CA MET A 96 -0.30 -7.42 -7.12
C MET A 96 0.76 -8.51 -6.91
N LEU A 97 0.80 -9.49 -7.82
CA LEU A 97 1.63 -10.70 -7.68
C LEU A 97 3.12 -10.48 -7.96
N THR A 98 3.46 -9.34 -8.55
CA THR A 98 4.83 -8.98 -8.93
C THR A 98 5.51 -8.09 -7.88
N VAL A 99 4.83 -7.75 -6.78
CA VAL A 99 5.42 -7.01 -5.66
C VAL A 99 6.51 -7.85 -5.01
N LEU A 100 7.68 -7.23 -4.82
CA LEU A 100 8.84 -7.84 -4.19
C LEU A 100 8.92 -7.38 -2.73
N THR A 101 8.62 -8.25 -1.78
CA THR A 101 8.61 -7.95 -0.33
C THR A 101 10.02 -7.71 0.24
N ASP A 102 11.07 -8.07 -0.51
CA ASP A 102 12.45 -7.76 -0.20
C ASP A 102 12.91 -6.40 -0.77
N LYS A 103 12.02 -5.62 -1.40
CA LYS A 103 12.33 -4.25 -1.86
C LYS A 103 11.40 -3.22 -1.22
N GLY A 104 11.96 -2.04 -0.91
CA GLY A 104 11.21 -0.97 -0.27
C GLY A 104 10.61 -1.43 1.05
N THR A 105 9.29 -1.26 1.19
CA THR A 105 8.50 -1.64 2.36
C THR A 105 7.60 -2.86 2.13
N GLY A 106 7.61 -3.43 0.92
CA GLY A 106 6.64 -4.43 0.47
C GLY A 106 5.24 -3.88 0.17
N ILE A 107 5.01 -2.57 0.33
CA ILE A 107 3.78 -1.88 -0.05
C ILE A 107 4.14 -0.85 -1.13
N VAL A 108 3.40 -0.86 -2.24
CA VAL A 108 3.69 0.00 -3.40
C VAL A 108 2.50 0.90 -3.67
N THR A 109 2.76 2.17 -3.98
CA THR A 109 1.73 3.12 -4.41
C THR A 109 1.34 2.87 -5.86
N SER A 110 0.05 2.92 -6.21
CA SER A 110 -0.41 2.75 -7.60
C SER A 110 -0.71 4.08 -8.27
N VAL A 111 0.02 4.41 -9.32
CA VAL A 111 -0.20 5.60 -10.16
C VAL A 111 -0.29 5.18 -11.65
N PRO A 112 -1.44 4.63 -12.10
CA PRO A 112 -1.62 4.06 -13.43
C PRO A 112 -1.39 5.02 -14.60
N SER A 113 -1.46 6.33 -14.38
CA SER A 113 -1.20 7.34 -15.43
C SER A 113 0.27 7.41 -15.83
N ASP A 114 1.19 7.05 -14.94
CA ASP A 114 2.64 7.30 -15.08
C ASP A 114 3.49 6.03 -14.84
N SER A 115 2.84 4.90 -14.52
CA SER A 115 3.47 3.60 -14.27
C SER A 115 2.78 2.49 -15.08
N PRO A 116 3.45 1.91 -16.10
CA PRO A 116 2.89 0.83 -16.91
C PRO A 116 2.51 -0.41 -16.11
N ASP A 117 3.31 -0.76 -15.09
CA ASP A 117 3.05 -1.94 -14.26
C ASP A 117 1.78 -1.75 -13.42
N ASP A 118 1.56 -0.54 -12.88
CA ASP A 118 0.33 -0.20 -12.15
C ASP A 118 -0.89 -0.27 -13.06
N PHE A 119 -0.78 0.28 -14.27
CA PHE A 119 -1.84 0.24 -15.28
C PHE A 119 -2.21 -1.20 -15.64
N MET A 120 -1.21 -2.05 -15.90
CA MET A 120 -1.45 -3.45 -16.26
C MET A 120 -2.08 -4.25 -15.12
N ALA A 121 -1.59 -4.10 -13.89
CA ALA A 121 -2.13 -4.79 -12.73
C ALA A 121 -3.59 -4.38 -12.44
N LEU A 122 -3.89 -3.09 -12.53
CA LEU A 122 -5.25 -2.59 -12.36
C LEU A 122 -6.17 -3.02 -13.51
N GLN A 123 -5.69 -2.98 -14.75
CA GLN A 123 -6.44 -3.45 -15.91
C GLN A 123 -6.76 -4.95 -15.82
N ASP A 124 -5.85 -5.76 -15.28
CA ASP A 124 -6.09 -7.17 -15.01
C ASP A 124 -7.22 -7.35 -14.00
N LEU A 125 -7.24 -6.56 -12.92
CA LEU A 125 -8.34 -6.56 -11.96
C LEU A 125 -9.65 -6.08 -12.60
N VAL A 126 -9.65 -5.13 -13.52
CA VAL A 126 -10.85 -4.65 -14.23
C VAL A 126 -11.40 -5.72 -15.18
N THR A 127 -10.54 -6.36 -15.97
CA THR A 127 -10.93 -7.24 -17.08
C THR A 127 -11.15 -8.69 -16.69
N LYS A 128 -10.60 -9.15 -15.56
CA LYS A 128 -10.67 -10.55 -15.12
C LYS A 128 -11.48 -10.69 -13.82
N PRO A 129 -12.82 -10.85 -13.88
CA PRO A 129 -13.66 -11.04 -12.69
C PRO A 129 -13.21 -12.21 -11.80
N ALA A 130 -12.69 -13.30 -12.39
CA ALA A 130 -12.17 -14.43 -11.65
C ALA A 130 -11.00 -14.05 -10.72
N LEU A 131 -10.16 -13.09 -11.14
CA LEU A 131 -9.06 -12.58 -10.32
C LEU A 131 -9.59 -11.80 -9.11
N ARG A 132 -10.66 -11.02 -9.31
CA ARG A 132 -11.32 -10.29 -8.24
C ARG A 132 -11.95 -11.22 -7.21
N VAL A 133 -12.69 -12.23 -7.69
CA VAL A 133 -13.31 -13.26 -6.82
C VAL A 133 -12.24 -14.01 -6.02
N LYS A 134 -11.11 -14.38 -6.65
CA LYS A 134 -10.02 -15.11 -5.98
C LYS A 134 -9.48 -14.36 -4.75
N TYR A 135 -9.35 -13.04 -4.84
CA TYR A 135 -8.76 -12.21 -3.77
C TYR A 135 -9.79 -11.37 -3.00
N GLY A 136 -11.09 -11.65 -3.17
CA GLY A 136 -12.14 -10.91 -2.48
C GLY A 136 -12.23 -9.42 -2.86
N VAL A 137 -11.70 -9.03 -4.01
CA VAL A 137 -11.74 -7.65 -4.50
C VAL A 137 -13.16 -7.31 -4.94
N LYS A 138 -13.77 -6.31 -4.32
CA LYS A 138 -15.10 -5.83 -4.73
C LYS A 138 -15.02 -5.03 -6.01
N ASP A 139 -16.06 -5.12 -6.84
CA ASP A 139 -16.16 -4.36 -8.09
C ASP A 139 -16.05 -2.84 -7.83
N GLU A 140 -16.64 -2.33 -6.75
CA GLU A 140 -16.62 -0.90 -6.39
C GLU A 140 -15.22 -0.33 -6.08
N TRP A 141 -14.24 -1.18 -5.81
CA TRP A 141 -12.85 -0.74 -5.54
C TRP A 141 -12.06 -0.50 -6.82
N VAL A 142 -12.55 -1.00 -7.95
CA VAL A 142 -11.85 -0.98 -9.24
C VAL A 142 -12.71 -0.46 -10.39
N LEU A 143 -14.05 -0.45 -10.24
CA LEU A 143 -15.03 -0.02 -11.23
C LEU A 143 -15.90 1.14 -10.70
N PRO A 144 -16.23 2.13 -11.55
CA PRO A 144 -15.74 2.32 -12.91
C PRO A 144 -14.28 2.82 -12.91
N TYR A 145 -13.44 2.19 -13.73
CA TYR A 145 -12.04 2.61 -13.88
C TYR A 145 -11.96 3.97 -14.58
N LYS A 146 -11.38 4.96 -13.89
CA LYS A 146 -11.03 6.27 -14.45
C LYS A 146 -9.55 6.51 -14.17
N VAL A 147 -8.74 6.59 -15.23
CA VAL A 147 -7.37 7.08 -15.12
C VAL A 147 -7.42 8.55 -14.71
N VAL A 148 -6.73 8.91 -13.64
CA VAL A 148 -6.59 10.31 -13.21
C VAL A 148 -5.35 10.89 -13.91
N PRO A 149 -5.48 11.84 -14.85
CA PRO A 149 -4.32 12.47 -15.47
C PRO A 149 -3.61 13.41 -14.49
N ILE A 150 -2.29 13.32 -14.38
CA ILE A 150 -1.48 14.19 -13.49
C ILE A 150 -1.23 15.59 -14.10
N ASN A 151 -1.33 15.74 -15.42
CA ASN A 151 -0.89 16.93 -16.17
C ASN A 151 -1.89 18.11 -16.24
N LEU A 152 -2.81 18.28 -15.29
CA LEU A 152 -3.74 19.43 -15.29
C LEU A 152 -3.21 20.67 -14.55
N HIS A 153 -1.94 20.67 -14.12
CA HIS A 153 -1.33 21.78 -13.40
C HIS A 153 0.02 22.17 -14.00
N SER A 154 -0.04 22.96 -15.08
CA SER A 154 1.04 23.81 -15.58
C SER A 154 0.46 25.15 -16.00
#